data_AF-A0A225DP95-F1
#
_entry.id   AF-A0A225DP95-F1
#
_cell.length_a   1.000
_cell.length_b   1.000
_cell.length_c   1.000
_cell.angle_alpha   90.00
_cell.angle_beta   90.00
_cell.angle_gamma   90.00
#
_symmetry.space_group_name_H-M   'P 1'
#
loop_
_entity.id
_entity.type
_entity.pdbx_description
1 polymer ?
#
loop_
_entity_poly.entity_id
_entity_poly.type
_entity_poly.pdbx_seq_one_letter_code
_entity_poly.pdbx_strand_id
1 'polypeptide(L)'
;MATQRLTVATLIGQSADLAATLFRSWASQPDPPGVDRFCTTLRANAPLLPLVYYCEWIDRWLMGDEVPGPGSVDGQHYQATCLSREETAELADRGRRQFAEEEWLAARLSEAANVWCPAGVSSVVIVVREVLEPSATDQETQAAAGVIPDWLICFGEADSGNIK
;
A
#
# COMPACT_ATOMS: atom_id res chain seq x y z
N MET A 1 15.22 15.03 -1.27
CA MET A 1 14.35 14.08 -0.55
C MET A 1 13.41 13.51 -1.59
N ALA A 2 13.36 12.19 -1.74
CA ALA A 2 12.49 11.56 -2.72
C ALA A 2 11.07 11.50 -2.16
N THR A 3 10.08 11.86 -2.98
CA THR A 3 8.68 11.63 -2.61
C THR A 3 8.43 10.14 -2.68
N GLN A 4 7.68 9.58 -1.74
CA GLN A 4 7.33 8.18 -1.74
C GLN A 4 5.84 7.98 -1.55
N ARG A 5 5.35 6.88 -2.09
CA ARG A 5 4.00 6.40 -1.83
C ARG A 5 4.09 5.20 -0.91
N LEU A 6 3.32 5.26 0.17
CA LEU A 6 3.17 4.14 1.09
C LEU A 6 1.78 3.52 0.94
N THR A 7 1.73 2.20 1.03
CA THR A 7 0.51 1.41 1.08
C THR A 7 0.56 0.48 2.26
N VAL A 8 -0.52 0.41 3.03
CA VAL A 8 -0.74 -0.61 4.07
C VAL A 8 -2.02 -1.35 3.71
N ALA A 9 -1.95 -2.67 3.63
CA ALA A 9 -3.04 -3.51 3.19
C ALA A 9 -3.14 -4.79 4.03
N THR A 10 -4.33 -5.16 4.48
CA THR A 10 -4.55 -6.43 5.21
C THR A 10 -5.26 -7.43 4.31
N LEU A 11 -4.62 -8.58 4.09
CA LEU A 11 -5.17 -9.75 3.41
C LEU A 11 -5.65 -10.77 4.44
N ILE A 12 -6.70 -11.53 4.10
CA ILE A 12 -7.20 -12.62 4.93
C ILE A 12 -7.32 -13.96 4.18
N GLY A 13 -7.38 -15.05 4.94
CA GLY A 13 -7.60 -16.41 4.47
C GLY A 13 -6.47 -16.93 3.57
N GLN A 14 -6.83 -17.74 2.56
CA GLN A 14 -5.86 -18.38 1.68
C GLN A 14 -4.93 -17.38 0.96
N SER A 15 -5.42 -16.18 0.69
CA SER A 15 -4.60 -15.12 0.09
C SER A 15 -3.54 -14.58 1.04
N ALA A 16 -3.83 -14.55 2.36
CA ALA A 16 -2.84 -14.22 3.37
C ALA A 16 -1.74 -15.30 3.43
N ASP A 17 -2.12 -16.57 3.43
CA ASP A 17 -1.17 -17.69 3.46
C ASP A 17 -0.26 -17.72 2.22
N LEU A 18 -0.85 -17.46 1.04
CA LEU A 18 -0.14 -17.37 -0.22
C LEU A 18 0.83 -16.19 -0.22
N ALA A 19 0.38 -15.00 0.22
CA ALA A 19 1.25 -13.82 0.31
C ALA A 19 2.43 -14.10 1.26
N ALA A 20 2.19 -14.64 2.46
CA ALA A 20 3.25 -15.01 3.39
C ALA A 20 4.25 -16.01 2.78
N THR A 21 3.76 -16.97 1.99
CA THR A 21 4.61 -17.95 1.30
C THR A 21 5.46 -17.31 0.20
N LEU A 22 4.88 -16.42 -0.61
CA LEU A 22 5.59 -15.68 -1.64
C LEU A 22 6.70 -14.81 -1.03
N PHE A 23 6.39 -14.04 0.01
CA PHE A 23 7.39 -13.19 0.67
C PHE A 23 8.53 -14.00 1.28
N ARG A 24 8.25 -15.14 1.93
CA ARG A 24 9.31 -16.06 2.39
C ARG A 24 10.15 -16.60 1.23
N SER A 25 9.52 -16.96 0.12
CA SER A 25 10.22 -17.43 -1.08
C SER A 25 11.14 -16.34 -1.62
N TRP A 26 10.65 -15.11 -1.78
CA TRP A 26 11.43 -13.97 -2.28
C TRP A 26 12.57 -13.56 -1.36
N ALA A 27 12.39 -13.65 -0.04
CA ALA A 27 13.46 -13.42 0.92
C ALA A 27 14.61 -14.43 0.76
N SER A 28 14.33 -15.67 0.33
CA SER A 28 15.34 -16.70 0.06
C SER A 28 15.91 -16.67 -1.35
N GLN A 29 15.08 -16.29 -2.33
CA GLN A 29 15.40 -16.25 -3.75
C GLN A 29 14.73 -15.00 -4.36
N PRO A 30 15.46 -13.87 -4.44
CA PRO A 30 14.88 -12.62 -4.93
C PRO A 30 14.30 -12.73 -6.33
N ASP A 31 13.05 -12.25 -6.50
CA ASP A 31 12.36 -12.12 -7.78
C ASP A 31 11.74 -10.70 -7.88
N PRO A 32 12.56 -9.67 -8.19
CA PRO A 32 12.09 -8.29 -8.22
C PRO A 32 10.88 -8.06 -9.16
N PRO A 33 10.82 -8.65 -10.38
CA PRO A 33 9.63 -8.55 -11.22
C PRO A 33 8.38 -9.19 -10.60
N GLY A 34 8.54 -10.25 -9.80
CA GLY A 34 7.46 -10.87 -9.04
C GLY A 34 6.90 -9.95 -7.96
N VAL A 35 7.77 -9.30 -7.20
CA VAL A 35 7.41 -8.30 -6.18
C VAL A 35 6.63 -7.15 -6.81
N ASP A 36 7.10 -6.61 -7.93
CA ASP A 36 6.44 -5.48 -8.60
C ASP A 36 5.06 -5.85 -9.13
N ARG A 37 4.93 -7.04 -9.76
CA ARG A 37 3.62 -7.55 -10.22
C ARG A 37 2.65 -7.71 -9.05
N PHE A 38 3.12 -8.25 -7.93
CA PHE A 38 2.29 -8.41 -6.73
C PHE A 38 1.82 -7.06 -6.20
N CYS A 39 2.72 -6.08 -6.02
CA CYS A 39 2.39 -4.76 -5.50
C CYS A 39 1.42 -4.01 -6.42
N THR A 40 1.64 -4.09 -7.73
CA THR A 40 0.73 -3.50 -8.74
C THR A 40 -0.65 -4.15 -8.67
N THR A 41 -0.71 -5.48 -8.55
CA THR A 41 -1.98 -6.22 -8.47
C THR A 41 -2.72 -5.92 -7.16
N LEU A 42 -2.00 -5.88 -6.03
CA LEU A 42 -2.54 -5.53 -4.73
C LEU A 42 -3.27 -4.18 -4.77
N ARG A 43 -2.61 -3.17 -5.33
CA ARG A 43 -3.17 -1.82 -5.47
C ARG A 43 -4.35 -1.76 -6.44
N ALA A 44 -4.26 -2.44 -7.58
CA ALA A 44 -5.35 -2.50 -8.55
C ALA A 44 -6.62 -3.16 -8.00
N ASN A 45 -6.51 -3.97 -6.95
CA ASN A 45 -7.62 -4.68 -6.31
C ASN A 45 -7.98 -4.12 -4.93
N ALA A 46 -7.52 -2.91 -4.58
CA ALA A 46 -7.76 -2.26 -3.27
C ALA A 46 -9.20 -2.37 -2.72
N PRO A 47 -10.27 -2.19 -3.52
CA PRO A 47 -11.65 -2.25 -3.01
C PRO A 47 -12.25 -3.67 -2.98
N LEU A 48 -11.49 -4.71 -3.34
CA LEU A 48 -12.00 -6.07 -3.52
C LEU A 48 -11.52 -6.99 -2.40
N LEU A 49 -12.41 -7.90 -1.97
CA LEU A 49 -11.97 -9.05 -1.20
C LEU A 49 -10.91 -9.83 -1.98
N PRO A 50 -9.89 -10.37 -1.31
CA PRO A 50 -9.78 -10.60 0.13
C PRO A 50 -9.06 -9.49 0.91
N LEU A 51 -8.96 -8.28 0.37
CA LEU A 51 -8.47 -7.11 1.11
C LEU A 51 -9.55 -6.60 2.05
N VAL A 52 -9.27 -6.60 3.34
CA VAL A 52 -10.20 -6.12 4.39
C VAL A 52 -9.79 -4.77 4.98
N TYR A 53 -8.56 -4.34 4.69
CA TYR A 53 -8.06 -3.02 5.01
C TYR A 53 -7.12 -2.58 3.89
N TYR A 54 -7.22 -1.32 3.50
CA TYR A 54 -6.34 -0.69 2.52
C TYR A 54 -6.22 0.79 2.83
N CYS A 55 -4.99 1.28 2.93
CA CYS A 55 -4.68 2.70 3.06
C CYS A 55 -3.46 3.02 2.20
N GLU A 56 -3.55 4.08 1.40
CA GLU A 56 -2.46 4.60 0.59
C GLU A 56 -2.32 6.10 0.83
N TRP A 57 -1.07 6.59 0.94
CA TRP A 57 -0.79 8.01 1.02
C TRP A 57 0.57 8.35 0.41
N ILE A 58 0.74 9.63 0.10
CA ILE A 58 2.02 10.18 -0.35
C ILE A 58 2.74 10.79 0.84
N ASP A 59 3.96 10.34 1.08
CA ASP A 59 4.88 10.93 2.04
C ASP A 59 5.98 11.69 1.28
N ARG A 60 6.09 12.99 1.54
CA ARG A 60 7.06 13.88 0.90
C ARG A 60 8.28 14.16 1.76
N TRP A 61 8.23 13.80 3.03
CA TRP A 61 9.07 14.43 4.04
C TRP A 61 9.88 13.43 4.85
N LEU A 62 9.33 12.30 5.29
CA LEU A 62 9.88 11.65 6.49
C LEU A 62 9.51 10.17 6.64
N MET A 63 9.95 9.34 5.70
CA MET A 63 10.22 7.92 6.01
C MET A 63 11.59 7.60 5.44
N GLY A 64 12.40 6.93 6.25
CA GLY A 64 13.78 6.57 5.94
C GLY A 64 13.94 5.78 4.64
N ASP A 65 15.14 5.31 4.38
CA ASP A 65 15.48 4.74 3.07
C ASP A 65 14.83 3.37 2.80
N GLU A 66 14.18 2.77 3.81
CA GLU A 66 13.66 1.41 3.79
C GLU A 66 12.17 1.32 4.20
N VAL A 67 11.47 0.33 3.63
CA VAL A 67 10.11 -0.06 4.04
C VAL A 67 10.14 -0.54 5.49
N PRO A 68 9.16 -0.13 6.33
CA PRO A 68 9.19 -0.48 7.74
C PRO A 68 8.83 -1.96 7.93
N GLY A 69 9.64 -2.67 8.73
CA GLY A 69 9.39 -4.03 9.19
C GLY A 69 10.49 -5.02 8.78
N PRO A 70 10.58 -6.19 9.46
CA PRO A 70 11.55 -7.23 9.13
C PRO A 70 11.25 -7.87 7.77
N GLY A 71 12.26 -8.49 7.16
CA GLY A 71 12.05 -9.36 5.99
C GLY A 71 11.58 -8.64 4.72
N SER A 72 11.94 -7.37 4.55
CA SER A 72 11.65 -6.62 3.34
C SER A 72 12.19 -7.33 2.10
N VAL A 73 11.42 -7.27 1.02
CA VAL A 73 11.79 -7.78 -0.30
C VAL A 73 11.80 -6.63 -1.30
N ASP A 74 12.78 -6.66 -2.19
CA ASP A 74 13.00 -5.60 -3.17
C ASP A 74 12.46 -6.01 -4.55
N GLY A 75 11.62 -5.13 -5.10
CA GLY A 75 11.23 -5.06 -6.49
C GLY A 75 12.13 -4.12 -7.30
N GLN A 76 11.78 -3.85 -8.56
CA GLN A 76 12.47 -2.81 -9.34
C GLN A 76 11.94 -1.42 -9.00
N HIS A 77 10.65 -1.33 -8.67
CA HIS A 77 9.95 -0.09 -8.35
C HIS A 77 9.43 -0.04 -6.93
N TYR A 78 9.22 -1.22 -6.33
CA TYR A 78 8.63 -1.34 -5.02
C TYR A 78 9.60 -1.96 -4.03
N GLN A 79 9.45 -1.61 -2.76
CA GLN A 79 9.94 -2.38 -1.65
C GLN A 79 8.74 -2.76 -0.80
N ALA A 80 8.67 -4.01 -0.35
CA ALA A 80 7.51 -4.47 0.40
C ALA A 80 7.92 -5.35 1.58
N THR A 81 7.09 -5.38 2.62
CA THR A 81 7.16 -6.42 3.65
C THR A 81 5.79 -7.03 3.91
N CYS A 82 5.80 -8.25 4.43
CA CYS A 82 4.62 -9.01 4.83
C CYS A 82 4.78 -9.37 6.31
N LEU A 83 3.87 -8.86 7.13
CA LEU A 83 3.89 -8.98 8.57
C LEU A 83 2.71 -9.81 9.06
N SER A 84 2.92 -10.56 10.13
CA SER A 84 1.82 -11.08 10.93
C SER A 84 1.06 -9.95 11.62
N ARG A 85 -0.12 -10.26 12.16
CA ARG A 85 -0.90 -9.30 12.96
C ARG A 85 -0.13 -8.85 14.20
N GLU A 86 0.58 -9.76 14.85
CA GLU A 86 1.42 -9.51 16.02
C GLU A 86 2.61 -8.61 15.66
N GLU A 87 3.34 -8.94 14.59
CA GLU A 87 4.47 -8.12 14.13
C GLU A 87 4.02 -6.71 13.74
N THR A 88 2.84 -6.58 13.12
CA THR A 88 2.25 -5.28 12.77
C THR A 88 1.92 -4.46 14.02
N ALA A 89 1.30 -5.08 15.03
CA ALA A 89 0.98 -4.41 16.29
C ALA A 89 2.25 -3.98 17.02
N GLU A 90 3.27 -4.84 17.10
CA GLU A 90 4.56 -4.49 17.68
C GLU A 90 5.24 -3.34 16.94
N LEU A 91 5.16 -3.33 15.60
CA LEU A 91 5.73 -2.26 14.78
C LEU A 91 4.99 -0.94 15.01
N ALA A 92 3.66 -0.97 15.13
CA ALA A 92 2.85 0.19 15.47
C ALA A 92 3.23 0.78 16.84
N ASP A 93 3.48 -0.08 17.83
CA ASP A 93 3.86 0.34 19.19
C ASP A 93 5.29 0.88 19.27
N ARG A 94 6.21 0.34 18.46
CA ARG A 94 7.62 0.77 18.40
C ARG A 94 7.82 2.09 17.64
N GLY A 95 6.82 2.56 16.91
CA GLY A 95 6.90 3.80 16.14
C GLY A 95 7.49 4.93 16.99
N ARG A 96 8.67 5.41 16.60
CA ARG A 96 9.26 6.59 17.23
C ARG A 96 8.29 7.72 16.93
N ARG A 97 7.80 8.41 17.94
CA ARG A 97 6.83 9.51 17.75
C ARG A 97 7.58 10.83 17.58
N GLN A 98 8.67 10.80 16.81
CA GLN A 98 9.51 11.99 16.64
C GLN A 98 8.92 12.91 15.58
N PHE A 99 8.21 12.36 14.59
CA PHE A 99 7.57 13.08 13.50
C PHE A 99 6.10 12.69 13.32
N ALA A 100 5.29 13.60 12.77
CA ALA A 100 3.86 13.39 12.56
C ALA A 100 3.57 12.26 11.56
N GLU A 101 4.46 12.06 10.58
CA GLU A 101 4.41 11.00 9.58
C GLU A 101 4.64 9.61 10.21
N GLU A 102 5.48 9.53 11.24
CA GLU A 102 5.68 8.29 12.01
C GLU A 102 4.44 7.96 12.84
N GLU A 103 3.81 8.95 13.44
CA GLU A 103 2.52 8.78 14.13
C GLU A 103 1.43 8.32 13.15
N TRP A 104 1.43 8.87 11.94
CA TRP A 104 0.49 8.47 10.88
C TRP A 104 0.70 7.01 10.48
N LEU A 105 1.94 6.60 10.20
CA LEU A 105 2.25 5.20 9.89
C LEU A 105 1.85 4.27 11.05
N ALA A 106 2.20 4.62 12.29
CA ALA A 106 1.84 3.83 13.46
C ALA A 106 0.32 3.69 13.61
N ALA A 107 -0.45 4.76 13.37
CA ALA A 107 -1.90 4.71 13.38
C ALA A 107 -2.44 3.76 12.30
N ARG A 108 -1.92 3.84 11.07
CA ARG A 108 -2.34 2.97 9.95
C ARG A 108 -1.98 1.50 10.18
N LEU A 109 -0.83 1.22 10.79
CA LEU A 109 -0.43 -0.13 11.20
C LEU A 109 -1.32 -0.66 12.33
N SER A 110 -1.65 0.18 13.31
CA SER A 110 -2.57 -0.18 14.40
C SER A 110 -3.96 -0.51 13.86
N GLU A 111 -4.49 0.28 12.93
CA GLU A 111 -5.75 0.02 12.25
C GLU A 111 -5.71 -1.28 11.44
N ALA A 112 -4.64 -1.49 10.65
CA ALA A 112 -4.44 -2.70 9.87
C ALA A 112 -4.37 -3.97 10.74
N ALA A 113 -3.67 -3.88 11.88
CA ALA A 113 -3.56 -4.96 12.85
C ALA A 113 -4.89 -5.23 13.56
N ASN A 114 -5.70 -4.20 13.80
CA ASN A 114 -6.96 -4.31 14.53
C ASN A 114 -8.18 -4.54 13.64
N VAL A 115 -8.01 -4.61 12.31
CA VAL A 115 -9.10 -4.92 11.40
C VAL A 115 -9.78 -6.23 11.81
N TRP A 116 -11.11 -6.24 11.64
CA TRP A 116 -11.91 -7.42 11.93
C TRP A 116 -11.45 -8.58 11.05
N CYS A 117 -11.13 -9.71 11.69
CA CYS A 117 -10.81 -10.98 11.04
C CYS A 117 -11.60 -12.08 11.74
N PRO A 118 -12.31 -12.96 11.01
CA PRO A 118 -12.98 -14.10 11.63
C PRO A 118 -12.00 -14.99 12.41
N ALA A 119 -12.44 -15.52 13.55
CA ALA A 119 -11.62 -16.43 14.33
C ALA A 119 -11.21 -17.65 13.51
N GLY A 120 -9.92 -17.99 13.55
CA GLY A 120 -9.35 -19.12 12.80
C GLY A 120 -9.06 -18.84 11.32
N VAL A 121 -9.25 -17.61 10.85
CA VAL A 121 -8.83 -17.17 9.52
C VAL A 121 -7.47 -16.50 9.62
N SER A 122 -6.52 -16.91 8.79
CA SER A 122 -5.20 -16.29 8.70
C SER A 122 -5.31 -14.85 8.19
N SER A 123 -4.43 -13.97 8.66
CA SER A 123 -4.35 -12.60 8.19
C SER A 123 -2.91 -12.12 8.17
N VAL A 124 -2.54 -11.36 7.15
CA VAL A 124 -1.24 -10.69 7.06
C VAL A 124 -1.41 -9.25 6.62
N VAL A 125 -0.48 -8.40 7.05
CA VAL A 125 -0.42 -7.01 6.66
C VAL A 125 0.76 -6.84 5.70
N ILE A 126 0.47 -6.31 4.52
CA ILE A 126 1.47 -5.94 3.53
C ILE A 126 1.72 -4.44 3.66
N VAL A 127 2.98 -4.07 3.82
CA VAL A 127 3.42 -2.68 3.68
C VAL A 127 4.21 -2.56 2.39
N VAL A 128 3.84 -1.61 1.53
CA VAL A 128 4.51 -1.34 0.26
C VAL A 128 5.03 0.09 0.27
N ARG A 129 6.24 0.26 -0.22
CA ARG A 129 6.90 1.53 -0.49
C ARG A 129 7.23 1.60 -1.97
N GLU A 130 6.80 2.69 -2.61
CA GLU A 130 7.19 3.05 -3.97
C GLU A 130 7.92 4.39 -3.90
N VAL A 131 9.19 4.42 -4.32
CA VAL A 131 9.91 5.68 -4.46
C VAL A 131 9.42 6.34 -5.73
N LEU A 132 8.73 7.46 -5.60
CA LEU A 132 8.35 8.27 -6.75
C LEU A 132 9.60 9.05 -7.17
N GLU A 133 9.91 9.03 -8.47
CA GLU A 133 11.03 9.79 -9.03
C GLU A 133 11.04 11.23 -8.50
N PRO A 134 12.22 11.84 -8.31
CA PRO A 134 12.34 13.16 -7.70
C PRO A 134 11.51 14.18 -8.46
N SER A 135 10.38 14.55 -7.84
CA SER A 135 9.47 15.64 -8.17
C SER A 135 9.34 15.92 -9.66
N ALA A 136 8.21 15.48 -10.21
CA ALA A 136 7.56 16.25 -11.26
C ALA A 136 7.68 17.74 -10.92
N THR A 137 8.28 18.53 -11.81
CA THR A 137 8.43 19.97 -11.59
C THR A 137 7.05 20.59 -11.30
N ASP A 138 6.99 21.77 -10.67
CA ASP A 138 5.71 22.48 -10.46
C ASP A 138 4.90 22.59 -11.77
N GLN A 139 5.60 22.64 -12.90
CA GLN A 139 5.05 22.65 -14.25
C GLN A 139 4.37 21.33 -14.64
N GLU A 140 4.94 20.18 -14.29
CA GLU A 140 4.33 18.86 -14.53
C GLU A 140 3.13 18.59 -13.61
N THR A 141 3.19 19.08 -12.36
CA THR A 141 2.05 19.02 -11.43
C THR A 141 0.90 19.90 -11.92
N GLN A 142 1.18 21.11 -12.41
CA GLN A 142 0.18 21.99 -13.03
C GLN A 142 -0.41 21.38 -14.32
N ALA A 143 0.42 20.74 -15.14
CA ALA A 143 -0.05 20.04 -16.33
C ALA A 143 -1.00 18.88 -15.99
N ALA A 144 -0.67 18.08 -14.97
CA ALA A 144 -1.53 16.99 -14.51
C ALA A 144 -2.85 17.48 -13.87
N ALA A 145 -2.81 18.57 -13.09
CA ALA A 145 -3.99 19.17 -12.47
C ALA A 145 -4.89 19.93 -13.47
N GLY A 146 -4.36 20.32 -14.62
CA GLY A 146 -5.10 20.96 -15.71
C GLY A 146 -5.93 19.98 -16.56
N VAL A 147 -5.72 18.68 -16.40
CA VAL A 147 -6.44 17.64 -17.13
C VAL A 147 -7.47 17.01 -16.19
N ILE A 148 -8.76 17.21 -16.49
CA ILE A 148 -9.82 16.43 -15.86
C ILE A 148 -9.74 15.01 -16.42
N PRO A 149 -9.52 13.98 -15.59
CA PRO A 149 -9.45 12.61 -16.08
C PRO A 149 -10.77 12.19 -16.75
N ASP A 150 -10.70 11.50 -17.90
CA ASP A 150 -11.87 11.14 -18.71
C ASP A 150 -12.94 10.36 -17.93
N TRP A 151 -12.52 9.52 -16.98
CA TRP A 151 -13.42 8.75 -16.12
C TRP A 151 -14.28 9.64 -15.19
N LEU A 152 -13.83 10.86 -14.90
CA LEU A 152 -14.55 11.86 -14.11
C LEU A 152 -15.60 12.59 -14.96
N ILE A 153 -15.37 12.69 -16.28
CA ILE A 153 -16.29 13.33 -17.24
C ILE A 153 -17.45 12.38 -17.58
N CYS A 154 -17.22 11.06 -17.56
CA CYS A 154 -18.23 10.04 -17.87
C CYS A 154 -19.44 9.99 -16.90
N PHE A 155 -19.41 10.70 -15.76
CA PHE A 155 -20.58 10.82 -14.87
C PHE A 155 -21.55 11.95 -15.25
N GLY A 156 -21.19 12.81 -16.21
CA GLY A 156 -21.96 14.01 -16.57
C GLY A 156 -22.94 13.87 -17.73
N GLU A 157 -22.84 12.83 -18.57
CA GLU A 157 -23.62 12.73 -19.83
C GLU A 157 -24.71 11.65 -19.83
N ALA A 158 -24.92 10.93 -18.72
CA ALA A 158 -25.85 9.79 -18.68
C ALA A 158 -27.32 10.12 -18.36
N ASP A 159 -27.73 11.40 -18.21
CA ASP A 159 -29.08 11.73 -17.71
C ASP A 159 -29.90 12.71 -18.58
N SER A 160 -29.59 12.81 -19.86
CA SER A 160 -30.42 13.55 -20.83
C SER A 160 -30.76 12.72 -22.05
N GLY A 161 -31.62 11.71 -21.91
CA GLY A 161 -32.05 10.88 -23.04
C GLY A 161 -33.21 9.93 -22.80
N ASN A 162 -34.43 10.46 -22.89
CA ASN A 162 -35.69 9.77 -23.20
C ASN A 162 -36.30 8.78 -22.19
N ILE A 163 -37.13 9.33 -21.30
CA ILE A 163 -38.44 8.74 -21.02
C ILE A 163 -39.41 9.27 -22.07
N LYS A 164 -39.71 8.46 -23.09
CA LYS A 164 -40.99 8.43 -23.80
C LYS A 164 -41.26 7.03 -24.33
#